data_AF-A0A937WT69-F1
#
_entry.id   AF-A0A937WT69-F1
#
_cell.length_a   1.000
_cell.length_b   1.000
_cell.length_c   1.000
_cell.angle_alpha   90.00
_cell.angle_beta   90.00
_cell.angle_gamma   90.00
#
_symmetry.space_group_name_H-M   'P 1'
#
loop_
_entity.id
_entity.type
_entity.pdbx_description
1 polymer ?
#
loop_
_entity_poly.entity_id
_entity_poly.type
_entity_poly.pdbx_seq_one_letter_code
_entity_poly.pdbx_strand_id
1 'polypeptide(L)'
;MNKKKRIVPFIKYIITLFFAVALASEGFGEGKIQLDEKGKLFSIAQSLEFRKRPYIKEDESFCKSFLGALKAKREIEFIEPIIRTDDYNDPRLQTYLGKCPKLHLNKSVAFEPRIWEYAKTLPEEERERLGTVTFTNMDFRLYHVDVDNNPKNGKEYLFYGGGGFSPRLNMAASFTNYLLVDFEKCEIKGSGQVRDTVNYLTKKPTGDYNFVIRFRGKTYILELDYYPNEDSYYVPLYEWRIAKINKKLSAFLLCSYESQKPEKGGNKK
;
A
#
# COMPACT_ATOMS: atom_id res chain seq x y z
N MET A 1 23.41 -14.85 -74.68
CA MET A 1 23.69 -15.45 -73.34
C MET A 1 23.55 -14.36 -72.28
N ASN A 2 22.37 -14.18 -71.72
CA ASN A 2 21.95 -14.68 -70.40
C ASN A 2 22.89 -14.34 -69.24
N LYS A 3 22.48 -13.37 -68.40
CA LYS A 3 22.38 -13.50 -66.92
C LYS A 3 21.72 -12.26 -66.32
N LYS A 4 20.39 -12.29 -66.21
CA LYS A 4 19.62 -11.41 -65.31
C LYS A 4 19.88 -11.85 -63.86
N LYS A 5 20.58 -11.03 -63.07
CA LYS A 5 20.68 -11.22 -61.61
C LYS A 5 19.37 -10.76 -60.96
N ARG A 6 18.64 -11.70 -60.35
CA ARG A 6 17.49 -11.41 -59.49
C ARG A 6 18.01 -10.94 -58.12
N ILE A 7 17.63 -9.73 -57.75
CA ILE A 7 17.69 -9.22 -56.38
C ILE A 7 16.52 -9.86 -55.63
N VAL A 8 16.82 -10.66 -54.60
CA VAL A 8 15.84 -11.25 -53.69
C VAL A 8 15.61 -10.27 -52.53
N PRO A 9 14.37 -9.98 -52.11
CA PRO A 9 14.12 -9.02 -51.05
C PRO A 9 14.29 -9.70 -49.68
N PHE A 10 15.43 -9.46 -49.03
CA PHE A 10 15.73 -9.92 -47.67
C PHE A 10 15.20 -8.97 -46.57
N ILE A 11 14.23 -8.10 -46.90
CA ILE A 11 13.69 -7.06 -45.99
C ILE A 11 12.35 -7.46 -45.35
N LYS A 12 11.75 -8.60 -45.73
CA LYS A 12 10.49 -9.06 -45.12
C LYS A 12 10.64 -9.89 -43.83
N TYR A 13 11.84 -10.31 -43.46
CA TYR A 13 12.05 -11.17 -42.28
C TYR A 13 12.57 -10.45 -41.02
N ILE A 14 12.99 -9.19 -41.12
CA ILE A 14 13.45 -8.42 -39.94
C ILE A 14 12.29 -7.65 -39.28
N ILE A 15 11.24 -7.29 -40.03
CA ILE A 15 10.09 -6.55 -39.48
C ILE A 15 9.14 -7.46 -38.66
N THR A 16 9.08 -8.75 -38.96
CA THR A 16 8.24 -9.70 -38.21
C THR A 16 8.85 -10.09 -36.85
N LEU A 17 10.17 -9.94 -36.66
CA LEU A 17 10.82 -10.25 -35.39
C LEU A 17 10.69 -9.12 -34.35
N PHE A 18 10.46 -7.88 -34.79
CA PHE A 18 10.22 -6.75 -33.88
C PHE A 18 8.75 -6.65 -33.41
N PHE A 19 7.80 -7.27 -34.13
CA PHE A 19 6.40 -7.31 -33.68
C PHE A 19 6.10 -8.46 -32.70
N ALA A 20 6.93 -9.50 -32.64
CA ALA A 20 6.75 -10.62 -31.72
C ALA A 20 7.28 -10.35 -30.30
N VAL A 21 8.18 -9.38 -30.11
CA VAL A 21 8.69 -9.00 -28.78
C VAL A 21 7.82 -7.93 -28.10
N ALA A 22 6.97 -7.22 -28.86
CA ALA A 22 6.06 -6.20 -28.33
C ALA A 22 4.74 -6.74 -27.74
N LEU A 23 4.49 -8.06 -27.82
CA LEU A 23 3.23 -8.68 -27.35
C LEU A 23 3.39 -9.54 -26.08
N ALA A 24 4.59 -9.57 -25.48
CA ALA A 24 4.81 -10.24 -24.19
C ALA A 24 4.87 -9.27 -22.99
N SER A 25 4.66 -7.97 -23.21
CA SER A 25 4.24 -7.06 -22.15
C SER A 25 2.70 -6.99 -22.15
N GLU A 26 2.04 -8.12 -21.90
CA GLU A 26 0.67 -8.07 -21.41
C GLU A 26 0.75 -7.35 -20.06
N GLY A 27 0.49 -6.04 -20.09
CA GLY A 27 0.35 -5.23 -18.91
C GLY A 27 -0.58 -5.96 -17.96
N PHE A 28 -0.09 -6.24 -16.76
CA PHE A 28 -0.90 -6.72 -15.64
C PHE A 28 -2.19 -5.90 -15.63
N GLY A 29 -3.31 -6.56 -15.94
CA GLY A 29 -4.60 -5.89 -16.12
C GLY A 29 -5.05 -5.23 -14.82
N GLU A 30 -4.72 -3.95 -14.66
CA GLU A 30 -4.94 -3.15 -13.45
C GLU A 30 -6.42 -3.21 -12.98
N GLY A 31 -7.36 -3.37 -13.91
CA GLY A 31 -8.79 -3.42 -13.60
C GLY A 31 -9.34 -4.78 -13.13
N LYS A 32 -8.71 -5.92 -13.46
CA LYS A 32 -9.24 -7.24 -13.05
C LYS A 32 -8.88 -7.60 -11.61
N ILE A 33 -7.73 -7.12 -11.13
CA ILE A 33 -7.22 -7.47 -9.80
C ILE A 33 -8.05 -6.79 -8.71
N GLN A 34 -8.39 -5.49 -8.85
CA GLN A 34 -9.12 -4.74 -7.81
C GLN A 34 -10.53 -5.23 -7.50
N LEU A 35 -11.28 -5.69 -8.51
CA LEU A 35 -12.64 -6.17 -8.29
C LEU A 35 -12.65 -7.42 -7.39
N ASP A 36 -11.60 -8.23 -7.47
CA ASP A 36 -11.41 -9.42 -6.66
C ASP A 36 -11.08 -9.07 -5.20
N GLU A 37 -10.24 -8.05 -4.96
CA GLU A 37 -9.82 -7.64 -3.61
C GLU A 37 -11.01 -7.20 -2.74
N LYS A 38 -11.87 -6.32 -3.26
CA LYS A 38 -13.08 -5.86 -2.56
C LYS A 38 -14.10 -6.99 -2.38
N GLY A 39 -14.26 -7.82 -3.41
CA GLY A 39 -15.12 -9.01 -3.37
C GLY A 39 -14.70 -9.95 -2.24
N LYS A 40 -13.40 -10.23 -2.13
CA LYS A 40 -12.79 -11.04 -1.08
C LYS A 40 -12.96 -10.43 0.31
N LEU A 41 -12.71 -9.12 0.47
CA LEU A 41 -12.98 -8.45 1.75
C LEU A 41 -14.43 -8.62 2.18
N PHE A 42 -15.40 -8.43 1.28
CA PHE A 42 -16.80 -8.56 1.65
C PHE A 42 -17.27 -9.99 1.90
N SER A 43 -16.67 -10.99 1.24
CA SER A 43 -16.96 -12.40 1.54
C SER A 43 -16.45 -12.78 2.93
N ILE A 44 -15.24 -12.34 3.28
CA ILE A 44 -14.63 -12.53 4.61
C ILE A 44 -15.40 -11.73 5.66
N ALA A 45 -15.86 -10.52 5.32
CA ALA A 45 -16.56 -9.64 6.24
C ALA A 45 -17.73 -10.34 6.94
N GLN A 46 -18.40 -11.29 6.28
CA GLN A 46 -19.53 -12.02 6.86
C GLN A 46 -19.15 -12.84 8.10
N SER A 47 -17.94 -13.43 8.12
CA SER A 47 -17.44 -14.26 9.23
C SER A 47 -16.68 -13.46 10.29
N LEU A 48 -16.48 -12.16 10.10
CA LEU A 48 -15.77 -11.32 11.05
C LEU A 48 -16.57 -11.08 12.33
N GLU A 49 -15.86 -11.07 13.45
CA GLU A 49 -16.34 -10.66 14.76
C GLU A 49 -15.48 -9.55 15.34
N PHE A 50 -16.11 -8.65 16.10
CA PHE A 50 -15.40 -7.60 16.81
C PHE A 50 -14.60 -8.17 17.99
N ARG A 51 -13.31 -7.86 18.04
CA ARG A 51 -12.40 -8.23 19.13
C ARG A 51 -11.96 -6.97 19.87
N LYS A 52 -12.46 -6.80 21.09
CA LYS A 52 -12.02 -5.74 21.98
C LYS A 52 -10.59 -6.02 22.46
N ARG A 53 -9.67 -5.10 22.17
CA ARG A 53 -8.27 -5.19 22.63
C ARG A 53 -8.14 -4.40 23.95
N PRO A 54 -7.45 -4.93 24.97
CA PRO A 54 -7.40 -4.31 26.31
C PRO A 54 -6.73 -2.93 26.32
N TYR A 55 -5.83 -2.65 25.38
CA TYR A 55 -5.06 -1.41 25.32
C TYR A 55 -5.71 -0.31 24.47
N ILE A 56 -6.79 -0.61 23.76
CA ILE A 56 -7.42 0.36 22.87
C ILE A 56 -8.73 0.83 23.51
N LYS A 57 -8.75 2.11 23.89
CA LYS A 57 -9.91 2.80 24.47
C LYS A 57 -10.90 3.18 23.37
N GLU A 58 -11.35 2.19 22.63
CA GLU A 58 -12.22 2.36 21.46
C GLU A 58 -13.67 2.56 21.90
N ASP A 59 -14.42 3.30 21.09
CA ASP A 59 -15.87 3.28 21.17
C ASP A 59 -16.37 1.97 20.55
N GLU A 60 -16.65 1.00 21.42
CA GLU A 60 -17.19 -0.31 21.03
C GLU A 60 -18.45 -0.18 20.16
N SER A 61 -19.26 0.87 20.37
CA SER A 61 -20.45 1.12 19.56
C SER A 61 -20.08 1.52 18.12
N PHE A 62 -19.05 2.34 17.94
CA PHE A 62 -18.50 2.68 16.63
C PHE A 62 -17.99 1.43 15.91
N CYS A 63 -17.16 0.61 16.56
CA CYS A 63 -16.56 -0.57 15.92
C CYS A 63 -17.61 -1.60 15.51
N LYS A 64 -18.64 -1.83 16.33
CA LYS A 64 -19.78 -2.68 15.98
C LYS A 64 -20.59 -2.11 14.82
N SER A 65 -20.82 -0.79 14.83
CA SER A 65 -21.53 -0.10 13.75
C SER A 65 -20.78 -0.18 12.42
N PHE A 66 -19.45 -0.01 12.43
CA PHE A 66 -18.61 -0.14 11.24
C PHE A 66 -18.67 -1.57 10.69
N LEU A 67 -18.53 -2.59 11.55
CA LEU A 67 -18.61 -3.99 11.15
C LEU A 67 -19.96 -4.31 10.50
N GLY A 68 -21.07 -3.81 11.07
CA GLY A 68 -22.40 -3.95 10.48
C GLY A 68 -22.50 -3.33 9.08
N ALA A 69 -21.95 -2.13 8.89
CA ALA A 69 -21.90 -1.44 7.60
C ALA A 69 -21.06 -2.22 6.58
N LEU A 70 -19.90 -2.75 7.01
CA LEU A 70 -19.01 -3.57 6.18
C LEU A 70 -19.68 -4.86 5.72
N LYS A 71 -20.34 -5.60 6.65
CA LYS A 71 -21.11 -6.81 6.32
C LYS A 71 -22.25 -6.52 5.35
N ALA A 72 -22.94 -5.40 5.53
CA ALA A 72 -24.06 -4.99 4.70
C ALA A 72 -23.65 -4.32 3.37
N LYS A 73 -22.35 -4.13 3.11
CA LYS A 73 -21.81 -3.45 1.92
C LYS A 73 -22.43 -2.05 1.71
N ARG A 74 -22.70 -1.31 2.79
CA ARG A 74 -23.32 0.01 2.73
C ARG A 74 -22.53 1.02 3.54
N GLU A 75 -22.71 2.32 3.24
CA GLU A 75 -22.11 3.44 3.97
C GLU A 75 -20.56 3.50 3.95
N ILE A 76 -19.90 2.56 3.28
CA ILE A 76 -18.45 2.51 3.08
C ILE A 76 -18.14 2.83 1.63
N GLU A 77 -17.42 3.93 1.42
CA GLU A 77 -16.87 4.32 0.13
C GLU A 77 -15.41 3.86 0.05
N PHE A 78 -15.06 3.06 -0.95
CA PHE A 78 -13.66 2.72 -1.23
C PHE A 78 -13.07 3.80 -2.11
N ILE A 79 -12.00 4.45 -1.64
CA ILE A 79 -11.33 5.52 -2.36
C ILE A 79 -10.27 4.88 -3.26
N GLU A 80 -10.39 5.09 -4.56
CA GLU A 80 -9.39 4.64 -5.52
C GLU A 80 -8.18 5.58 -5.55
N PRO A 81 -6.97 5.05 -5.78
CA PRO A 81 -5.83 5.91 -6.01
C PRO A 81 -5.99 6.64 -7.36
N ILE A 82 -5.57 7.89 -7.39
CA ILE A 82 -5.48 8.67 -8.64
C ILE A 82 -4.33 8.17 -9.53
N ILE A 83 -3.34 7.49 -8.96
CA ILE A 83 -2.27 6.81 -9.68
C ILE A 83 -2.01 5.47 -9.00
N ARG A 84 -2.00 4.39 -9.79
CA ARG A 84 -1.46 3.09 -9.41
C ARG A 84 -0.43 2.67 -10.44
N THR A 85 0.73 2.19 -9.98
CA THR A 85 1.82 1.77 -10.86
C THR A 85 2.84 0.94 -10.08
N ASP A 86 3.52 0.01 -10.75
CA ASP A 86 4.68 -0.69 -10.21
C ASP A 86 6.01 0.01 -10.57
N ASP A 87 5.97 1.03 -11.42
CA ASP A 87 7.15 1.79 -11.84
C ASP A 87 7.23 3.13 -11.10
N TYR A 88 8.29 3.29 -10.29
CA TYR A 88 8.52 4.55 -9.60
C TYR A 88 8.78 5.71 -10.58
N ASN A 89 9.26 5.42 -11.79
CA ASN A 89 9.51 6.39 -12.85
C ASN A 89 8.30 6.63 -13.77
N ASP A 90 7.11 6.09 -13.44
CA ASP A 90 5.88 6.33 -14.20
C ASP A 90 5.66 7.84 -14.40
N PRO A 91 5.51 8.34 -15.64
CA PRO A 91 5.38 9.78 -15.91
C PRO A 91 4.22 10.44 -15.14
N ARG A 92 3.15 9.71 -14.87
CA ARG A 92 2.01 10.20 -14.09
C ARG A 92 2.44 10.46 -12.65
N LEU A 93 3.19 9.52 -12.06
CA LEU A 93 3.71 9.66 -10.70
C LEU A 93 4.78 10.74 -10.61
N GLN A 94 5.68 10.79 -11.60
CA GLN A 94 6.75 11.79 -11.69
C GLN A 94 6.23 13.23 -11.81
N THR A 95 5.01 13.45 -12.32
CA THR A 95 4.35 14.77 -12.29
C THR A 95 4.22 15.33 -10.87
N TYR A 96 4.08 14.47 -9.86
CA TYR A 96 4.00 14.85 -8.46
C TYR A 96 5.38 14.84 -7.79
N LEU A 97 6.14 13.75 -7.97
CA LEU A 97 7.46 13.60 -7.35
C LEU A 97 8.45 14.68 -7.84
N GLY A 98 8.36 15.07 -9.11
CA GLY A 98 9.21 16.10 -9.71
C GLY A 98 9.04 17.50 -9.10
N LYS A 99 7.94 17.77 -8.39
CA LYS A 99 7.77 19.01 -7.60
C LYS A 99 8.74 19.07 -6.41
N CYS A 100 9.12 17.89 -5.89
CA CYS A 100 9.94 17.75 -4.70
C CYS A 100 11.09 16.75 -4.94
N PRO A 101 12.08 17.08 -5.78
CA PRO A 101 13.13 16.14 -6.20
C PRO A 101 14.02 15.64 -5.06
N LYS A 102 14.05 16.36 -3.92
CA LYS A 102 14.78 15.95 -2.71
C LYS A 102 13.94 15.07 -1.76
N LEU A 103 12.63 14.96 -1.99
CA LEU A 103 11.73 14.20 -1.15
C LEU A 103 11.61 12.77 -1.68
N HIS A 104 12.46 11.89 -1.17
CA HIS A 104 12.49 10.48 -1.56
C HIS A 104 11.39 9.67 -0.86
N LEU A 105 10.17 9.68 -1.39
CA LEU A 105 9.02 8.99 -0.79
C LEU A 105 9.14 7.47 -0.76
N ASN A 106 9.97 6.89 -1.63
CA ASN A 106 10.24 5.46 -1.64
C ASN A 106 11.44 5.05 -0.75
N LYS A 107 12.03 5.97 0.01
CA LYS A 107 13.18 5.71 0.88
C LYS A 107 12.79 5.96 2.33
N SER A 108 13.11 5.01 3.19
CA SER A 108 12.98 5.17 4.64
C SER A 108 14.29 4.78 5.33
N VAL A 109 14.56 5.40 6.46
CA VAL A 109 15.74 5.10 7.29
C VAL A 109 15.26 4.81 8.69
N ALA A 110 15.40 3.55 9.11
CA ALA A 110 15.05 3.10 10.45
C ALA A 110 16.28 3.13 11.37
N PHE A 111 16.07 3.49 12.63
CA PHE A 111 17.13 3.58 13.63
C PHE A 111 16.77 2.72 14.84
N GLU A 112 17.78 2.18 15.51
CA GLU A 112 17.57 1.61 16.83
C GLU A 112 17.10 2.71 17.80
N PRO A 113 16.18 2.41 18.74
CA PRO A 113 15.65 3.42 19.67
C PRO A 113 16.75 4.16 20.46
N ARG A 114 17.85 3.48 20.78
CA ARG A 114 18.97 4.03 21.56
C ARG A 114 19.76 5.10 20.80
N ILE A 115 19.77 5.06 19.47
CA ILE A 115 20.54 6.01 18.65
C ILE A 115 19.66 7.08 18.00
N TRP A 116 18.34 6.96 18.06
CA TRP A 116 17.41 7.88 17.40
C TRP A 116 17.60 9.34 17.81
N GLU A 117 17.74 9.60 19.12
CA GLU A 117 17.90 10.95 19.66
C GLU A 117 19.17 11.64 19.16
N TYR A 118 20.23 10.86 18.92
CA TYR A 118 21.47 11.32 18.30
C TYR A 118 21.31 11.47 16.78
N ALA A 119 20.73 10.47 16.11
CA ALA A 119 20.66 10.43 14.66
C ALA A 119 19.77 11.54 14.07
N LYS A 120 18.69 11.95 14.77
CA LYS A 120 17.73 12.92 14.24
C LYS A 120 18.30 14.32 13.95
N THR A 121 19.44 14.67 14.54
CA THR A 121 20.12 15.97 14.31
C THR A 121 21.20 15.90 13.24
N LEU A 122 21.53 14.70 12.74
CA LEU A 122 22.59 14.50 11.77
C LEU A 122 22.14 14.82 10.33
N PRO A 123 23.08 15.19 9.45
CA PRO A 123 22.85 15.22 8.01
C PRO A 123 22.28 13.90 7.48
N GLU A 124 21.57 13.95 6.35
CA GLU A 124 20.92 12.78 5.75
C GLU A 124 21.89 11.63 5.43
N GLU A 125 23.05 11.95 4.85
CA GLU A 125 24.07 10.95 4.52
C GLU A 125 24.58 10.19 5.77
N GLU A 126 24.81 10.90 6.86
CA GLU A 126 25.22 10.31 8.14
C GLU A 126 24.09 9.50 8.79
N ARG A 127 22.85 9.97 8.66
CA ARG A 127 21.65 9.22 9.06
C ARG A 127 21.55 7.90 8.31
N GLU A 128 21.78 7.89 6.99
CA GLU A 128 21.74 6.68 6.18
C GLU A 128 22.86 5.70 6.52
N ARG A 129 24.06 6.20 6.88
CA ARG A 129 25.18 5.36 7.32
C ARG A 129 24.87 4.62 8.63
N LEU A 130 24.24 5.32 9.57
CA LEU A 130 23.91 4.78 10.90
C LEU A 130 22.64 3.93 10.91
N GLY A 131 21.67 4.25 10.07
CA GLY A 131 20.38 3.57 10.02
C GLY A 131 20.34 2.36 9.08
N THR A 132 19.20 1.68 9.11
CA THR A 132 18.81 0.69 8.11
C THR A 132 18.01 1.40 7.03
N VAL A 133 18.63 1.62 5.88
CA VAL A 133 17.96 2.17 4.70
C VAL A 133 17.10 1.07 4.06
N THR A 134 15.85 1.41 3.80
CA THR A 134 14.87 0.57 3.10
C THR A 134 14.25 1.33 1.95
N PHE A 135 14.11 0.68 0.80
CA PHE A 135 13.43 1.21 -0.37
C PHE A 135 12.16 0.43 -0.66
N THR A 136 11.05 1.12 -0.92
CA THR A 136 9.87 0.54 -1.58
C THR A 136 10.06 0.62 -3.09
N ASN A 137 9.65 -0.41 -3.82
CA ASN A 137 10.00 -0.52 -5.24
C ASN A 137 8.86 -1.00 -6.14
N MET A 138 7.63 -1.17 -5.63
CA MET A 138 6.45 -1.50 -6.43
C MET A 138 5.15 -1.15 -5.70
N ASP A 139 4.02 -1.46 -6.35
CA ASP A 139 2.66 -1.20 -5.87
C ASP A 139 2.52 0.23 -5.35
N PHE A 140 3.03 1.19 -6.12
CA PHE A 140 2.91 2.59 -5.79
C PHE A 140 1.49 3.05 -6.01
N ARG A 141 0.94 3.72 -5.00
CA ARG A 141 -0.41 4.27 -5.04
C ARG A 141 -0.37 5.70 -4.54
N LEU A 142 -0.97 6.61 -5.29
CA LEU A 142 -1.17 8.00 -4.86
C LEU A 142 -2.67 8.26 -4.76
N TYR A 143 -3.11 8.76 -3.62
CA TYR A 143 -4.49 9.17 -3.38
C TYR A 143 -4.54 10.69 -3.19
N HIS A 144 -5.70 11.30 -3.48
CA HIS A 144 -5.99 12.68 -3.16
C HIS A 144 -7.30 12.74 -2.35
N VAL A 145 -7.16 12.83 -1.03
CA VAL A 145 -8.24 12.60 -0.06
C VAL A 145 -8.11 13.56 1.12
N ASP A 146 -9.23 13.96 1.71
CA ASP A 146 -9.27 14.70 2.97
C ASP A 146 -9.03 13.71 4.13
N VAL A 147 -7.79 13.69 4.64
CA VAL A 147 -7.31 12.71 5.63
C VAL A 147 -7.61 13.17 7.05
N ASP A 148 -7.48 14.47 7.34
CA ASP A 148 -7.70 15.04 8.66
C ASP A 148 -9.13 15.59 8.87
N ASN A 149 -10.00 15.44 7.85
CA ASN A 149 -11.39 15.88 7.83
C ASN A 149 -11.52 17.39 8.12
N ASN A 150 -10.58 18.17 7.58
CA ASN A 150 -10.55 19.62 7.74
C ASN A 150 -10.84 20.29 6.38
N PRO A 151 -12.06 20.83 6.19
CA PRO A 151 -12.46 21.40 4.91
C PRO A 151 -11.67 22.67 4.53
N LYS A 152 -10.85 23.23 5.43
CA LYS A 152 -10.10 24.47 5.19
C LYS A 152 -8.79 24.25 4.41
N ASN A 153 -8.12 23.11 4.58
CA ASN A 153 -6.91 22.71 3.83
C ASN A 153 -7.25 21.88 2.58
N GLY A 154 -8.49 21.41 2.47
CA GLY A 154 -8.94 20.67 1.29
C GLY A 154 -8.54 19.21 1.35
N LYS A 155 -8.04 18.67 0.24
CA LYS A 155 -7.60 17.27 0.15
C LYS A 155 -6.08 17.20 0.17
N GLU A 156 -5.53 16.23 0.90
CA GLU A 156 -4.11 15.94 0.95
C GLU A 156 -3.71 14.80 0.02
N TYR A 157 -2.41 14.72 -0.25
CA TYR A 157 -1.84 13.58 -0.97
C TYR A 157 -1.43 12.49 0.01
N LEU A 158 -1.93 11.29 -0.22
CA LEU A 158 -1.54 10.11 0.53
C LEU A 158 -0.79 9.17 -0.42
N PHE A 159 0.50 8.97 -0.17
CA PHE A 159 1.37 8.11 -0.96
C PHE A 159 1.57 6.77 -0.25
N TYR A 160 1.48 5.68 -1.00
CA TYR A 160 1.81 4.33 -0.55
C TYR A 160 2.85 3.74 -1.49
N GLY A 161 3.79 2.99 -0.94
CA GLY A 161 4.70 2.14 -1.70
C GLY A 161 4.88 0.82 -0.99
N GLY A 162 4.77 -0.28 -1.74
CA GLY A 162 4.95 -1.63 -1.23
C GLY A 162 6.32 -2.22 -1.56
N GLY A 163 6.55 -3.45 -1.09
CA GLY A 163 7.75 -4.22 -1.42
C GLY A 163 9.01 -3.61 -0.82
N GLY A 164 9.03 -3.35 0.48
CA GLY A 164 10.24 -2.82 1.13
C GLY A 164 11.44 -3.77 1.01
N PHE A 165 12.61 -3.23 0.70
CA PHE A 165 13.88 -3.95 0.67
C PHE A 165 15.02 -3.13 1.25
N SER A 166 15.85 -3.77 2.06
CA SER A 166 17.08 -3.17 2.55
C SER A 166 18.29 -3.74 1.78
N PRO A 167 18.98 -2.93 0.97
CA PRO A 167 20.20 -3.37 0.27
C PRO A 167 21.30 -3.84 1.22
N ARG A 168 21.47 -3.14 2.35
CA ARG A 168 22.49 -3.45 3.35
C ARG A 168 22.28 -4.82 4.00
N LEU A 169 21.03 -5.17 4.27
CA LEU A 169 20.67 -6.44 4.91
C LEU A 169 20.37 -7.55 3.88
N ASN A 170 20.28 -7.20 2.60
CA ASN A 170 19.88 -8.07 1.51
C ASN A 170 18.60 -8.87 1.82
N MET A 171 17.60 -8.20 2.40
CA MET A 171 16.34 -8.84 2.78
C MET A 171 15.15 -7.92 2.54
N ALA A 172 13.99 -8.54 2.34
CA ALA A 172 12.72 -7.84 2.41
C ALA A 172 12.59 -7.17 3.79
N ALA A 173 12.11 -5.93 3.79
CA ALA A 173 11.97 -5.14 5.00
C ALA A 173 10.53 -4.63 5.07
N SER A 174 9.83 -4.93 6.15
CA SER A 174 8.43 -4.55 6.31
C SER A 174 8.33 -3.11 6.83
N PHE A 175 8.52 -2.16 5.92
CA PHE A 175 8.38 -0.71 6.17
C PHE A 175 7.38 -0.07 5.21
N THR A 176 6.32 -0.81 4.89
CA THR A 176 5.26 -0.31 4.03
C THR A 176 4.37 0.63 4.83
N ASN A 177 4.24 1.84 4.31
CA ASN A 177 3.60 2.95 4.98
C ASN A 177 2.74 3.73 3.98
N TYR A 178 1.61 4.21 4.46
CA TYR A 178 0.98 5.38 3.90
C TYR A 178 1.69 6.63 4.43
N LEU A 179 2.13 7.51 3.55
CA LEU A 179 2.77 8.78 3.85
C LEU A 179 1.82 9.93 3.46
N LEU A 180 1.52 10.82 4.40
CA LEU A 180 0.80 12.05 4.11
C LEU A 180 1.80 13.11 3.63
N VAL A 181 1.65 13.56 2.38
CA VAL A 181 2.64 14.39 1.69
C VAL A 181 2.06 15.76 1.36
N ASP A 182 2.81 16.80 1.70
CA ASP A 182 2.59 18.16 1.23
C ASP A 182 3.61 18.45 0.13
N PHE A 183 3.18 18.34 -1.13
CA PHE A 183 4.04 18.59 -2.30
C PHE A 183 4.38 20.07 -2.51
N GLU A 184 3.65 21.00 -1.90
CA GLU A 184 3.94 22.43 -2.01
C GLU A 184 5.07 22.82 -1.05
N LYS A 185 5.10 22.20 0.14
CA LYS A 185 6.17 22.39 1.14
C LYS A 185 7.27 21.34 1.08
N CYS A 186 7.13 20.34 0.22
CA CYS A 186 8.04 19.21 0.08
C CYS A 186 8.36 18.51 1.41
N GLU A 187 7.32 18.18 2.18
CA GLU A 187 7.47 17.53 3.48
C GLU A 187 6.46 16.38 3.70
N ILE A 188 6.85 15.42 4.54
CA ILE A 188 5.97 14.36 5.05
C ILE A 188 5.33 14.84 6.36
N LYS A 189 4.01 15.03 6.31
CA LYS A 189 3.16 15.51 7.42
C LYS A 189 2.81 14.40 8.41
N GLY A 190 2.79 13.16 7.94
CA GLY A 190 2.37 12.02 8.73
C GLY A 190 2.63 10.70 8.06
N SER A 191 2.49 9.62 8.82
CA SER A 191 2.65 8.26 8.31
C SER A 191 1.77 7.27 9.06
N GLY A 192 1.35 6.21 8.35
CA GLY A 192 0.63 5.08 8.91
C GLY A 192 1.26 3.79 8.42
N GLN A 193 1.79 2.98 9.33
CA GLN A 193 2.35 1.68 8.98
C GLN A 193 1.22 0.71 8.66
N VAL A 194 1.41 -0.06 7.60
CA VAL A 194 0.48 -1.07 7.09
C VAL A 194 1.26 -2.29 6.63
N ARG A 195 0.58 -3.40 6.43
CA ARG A 195 1.12 -4.63 5.87
C ARG A 195 1.48 -4.49 4.41
N ASP A 196 2.50 -5.25 4.04
CA ASP A 196 2.92 -5.45 2.66
C ASP A 196 1.84 -6.21 1.89
N THR A 197 1.35 -5.64 0.79
CA THR A 197 0.42 -6.28 -0.15
C THR A 197 1.14 -7.18 -1.16
N VAL A 198 2.44 -6.94 -1.36
CA VAL A 198 3.28 -7.65 -2.33
C VAL A 198 4.59 -8.05 -1.67
N ASN A 199 4.99 -9.30 -1.89
CA ASN A 199 6.28 -9.80 -1.44
C ASN A 199 7.39 -9.27 -2.36
N TYR A 200 8.34 -8.52 -1.80
CA TYR A 200 9.45 -7.94 -2.57
C TYR A 200 10.25 -8.96 -3.39
N LEU A 201 10.54 -10.13 -2.82
CA LEU A 201 11.43 -11.14 -3.43
C LEU A 201 10.73 -11.86 -4.58
N THR A 202 9.49 -12.27 -4.37
CA THR A 202 8.75 -13.07 -5.35
C THR A 202 7.93 -12.24 -6.31
N LYS A 203 7.73 -10.94 -6.02
CA LYS A 203 6.84 -10.02 -6.75
C LYS A 203 5.39 -10.50 -6.80
N LYS A 204 4.99 -11.37 -5.86
CA LYS A 204 3.65 -11.94 -5.78
C LYS A 204 2.85 -11.31 -4.64
N PRO A 205 1.51 -11.23 -4.74
CA PRO A 205 0.66 -10.82 -3.64
C PRO A 205 0.94 -11.63 -2.38
N THR A 206 0.96 -10.99 -1.21
CA THR A 206 1.13 -11.65 0.10
C THR A 206 -0.15 -12.34 0.56
N GLY A 207 -1.30 -11.96 0.00
CA GLY A 207 -2.62 -12.31 0.50
C GLY A 207 -3.20 -11.25 1.44
N ASP A 208 -2.37 -10.28 1.86
CA ASP A 208 -2.79 -9.11 2.60
C ASP A 208 -3.26 -8.00 1.64
N TYR A 209 -4.23 -7.22 2.08
CA TYR A 209 -4.74 -6.06 1.33
C TYR A 209 -4.86 -4.86 2.26
N ASN A 210 -4.71 -3.67 1.70
CA ASN A 210 -5.01 -2.43 2.40
C ASN A 210 -5.84 -1.52 1.49
N PHE A 211 -6.77 -0.81 2.11
CA PHE A 211 -7.77 0.03 1.47
C PHE A 211 -7.83 1.39 2.16
N VAL A 212 -7.91 2.45 1.37
CA VAL A 212 -8.33 3.77 1.86
C VAL A 212 -9.85 3.84 1.70
N ILE A 213 -10.56 4.06 2.80
CA ILE A 213 -12.03 4.09 2.78
C ILE A 213 -12.55 5.36 3.42
N ARG A 214 -13.77 5.75 3.06
CA ARG A 214 -14.56 6.74 3.79
C ARG A 214 -15.75 6.08 4.46
N PHE A 215 -15.95 6.39 5.74
CA PHE A 215 -17.09 5.94 6.52
C PHE A 215 -17.57 7.11 7.39
N ARG A 216 -18.87 7.43 7.31
CA ARG A 216 -19.48 8.58 8.03
C ARG A 216 -18.71 9.89 7.85
N GLY A 217 -18.29 10.17 6.62
CA GLY A 217 -17.57 11.39 6.25
C GLY A 217 -16.07 11.38 6.54
N LYS A 218 -15.55 10.46 7.35
CA LYS A 218 -14.14 10.40 7.72
C LYS A 218 -13.35 9.36 6.91
N THR A 219 -12.07 9.63 6.71
CA THR A 219 -11.13 8.76 5.99
C THR A 219 -10.42 7.81 6.96
N TYR A 220 -10.35 6.52 6.60
CA TYR A 220 -9.71 5.47 7.36
C TYR A 220 -8.80 4.61 6.46
N ILE A 221 -7.87 3.90 7.08
CA ILE A 221 -7.18 2.78 6.45
C ILE A 221 -7.80 1.48 6.99
N LEU A 222 -8.18 0.57 6.10
CA LEU A 222 -8.66 -0.76 6.44
C LEU A 222 -7.68 -1.77 5.88
N GLU A 223 -7.20 -2.70 6.70
CA GLU A 223 -6.39 -3.82 6.22
C GLU A 223 -7.15 -5.13 6.31
N LEU A 224 -6.74 -6.08 5.48
CA LEU A 224 -7.17 -7.46 5.50
C LEU A 224 -5.90 -8.30 5.57
N ASP A 225 -5.60 -8.81 6.76
CA ASP A 225 -4.40 -9.58 7.05
C ASP A 225 -4.76 -11.07 7.06
N TYR A 226 -4.08 -11.88 6.26
CA TYR A 226 -4.26 -13.33 6.27
C TYR A 226 -3.19 -14.01 7.13
N TYR A 227 -3.62 -14.91 8.03
CA TYR A 227 -2.74 -15.69 8.88
C TYR A 227 -2.79 -17.17 8.46
N PRO A 228 -1.88 -17.62 7.56
CA PRO A 228 -1.97 -18.96 6.96
C PRO A 228 -1.95 -20.11 7.98
N ASN A 229 -1.21 -19.96 9.07
CA ASN A 229 -1.08 -20.98 10.11
C ASN A 229 -2.37 -21.17 10.92
N GLU A 230 -3.23 -20.17 10.93
CA GLU A 230 -4.48 -20.17 11.69
C GLU A 230 -5.71 -20.32 10.79
N ASP A 231 -5.52 -20.20 9.47
CA ASP A 231 -6.59 -20.09 8.48
C ASP A 231 -7.63 -19.04 8.91
N SER A 232 -7.12 -17.88 9.32
CA SER A 232 -7.93 -16.78 9.83
C SER A 232 -7.51 -15.46 9.20
N TYR A 233 -8.45 -14.51 9.23
CA TYR A 233 -8.25 -13.14 8.83
C TYR A 233 -8.34 -12.22 10.03
N TYR A 234 -7.44 -11.24 10.05
CA TYR A 234 -7.49 -10.11 10.97
C TYR A 234 -7.71 -8.85 10.16
N VAL A 235 -8.67 -8.02 10.59
CA VAL A 235 -9.07 -6.82 9.86
C VAL A 235 -8.91 -5.63 10.79
N PRO A 236 -7.73 -4.98 10.80
CA PRO A 236 -7.55 -3.75 11.54
C PRO A 236 -8.12 -2.55 10.77
N LEU A 237 -8.77 -1.65 11.50
CA LEU A 237 -9.22 -0.34 11.00
C LEU A 237 -8.40 0.75 11.71
N TYR A 238 -7.81 1.66 10.96
CA TYR A 238 -7.00 2.76 11.49
C TYR A 238 -7.64 4.11 11.24
N GLU A 239 -7.58 4.98 12.24
CA GLU A 239 -7.93 6.39 12.14
C GLU A 239 -6.69 7.26 12.18
N TRP A 240 -6.66 8.30 11.35
CA TRP A 240 -5.62 9.30 11.38
C TRP A 240 -5.81 10.25 12.58
N ARG A 241 -4.78 10.38 13.43
CA ARG A 241 -4.79 11.26 14.59
C ARG A 241 -3.45 11.95 14.76
N ILE A 242 -3.45 13.14 15.35
CA ILE A 242 -2.20 13.82 15.72
C ILE A 242 -1.58 13.08 16.91
N ALA A 243 -0.40 12.50 16.71
CA ALA A 243 0.34 11.81 17.74
C ALA A 243 0.83 12.79 18.82
N LYS A 244 0.66 12.41 20.10
CA LYS A 244 0.96 13.31 21.23
C LYS A 244 2.42 13.73 21.31
N ILE A 245 3.33 12.80 20.97
CA ILE A 245 4.79 12.91 21.18
C ILE A 245 5.43 13.83 20.15
N ASN A 246 5.17 13.60 18.86
CA ASN A 246 5.84 14.32 17.76
C ASN A 246 4.93 15.35 17.07
N LYS A 247 3.65 15.46 17.48
CA LYS A 247 2.63 16.32 16.87
C LYS A 247 2.43 16.10 15.37
N LYS A 248 2.83 14.95 14.85
CA LYS A 248 2.61 14.55 13.45
C LYS A 248 1.33 13.73 13.34
N LEU A 249 0.72 13.74 12.16
CA LEU A 249 -0.41 12.87 11.91
C LEU A 249 0.08 11.42 11.81
N SER A 250 -0.60 10.50 12.47
CA SER A 250 -0.28 9.07 12.40
C SER A 250 -1.56 8.24 12.36
N ALA A 251 -1.50 7.10 11.67
CA ALA A 251 -2.60 6.13 11.70
C ALA A 251 -2.54 5.34 13.01
N PHE A 252 -3.64 5.32 13.75
CA PHE A 252 -3.78 4.57 15.00
C PHE A 252 -4.85 3.51 14.84
N LEU A 253 -4.57 2.30 15.30
CA LEU A 253 -5.55 1.22 15.35
C LEU A 253 -6.77 1.68 16.15
N LEU A 254 -7.93 1.66 15.50
CA LEU A 254 -9.22 2.10 16.02
C LEU A 254 -10.20 0.94 16.26
N CYS A 255 -10.14 -0.10 15.44
CA CYS A 255 -10.93 -1.31 15.65
C CYS A 255 -10.12 -2.51 15.17
N SER A 256 -10.43 -3.69 15.73
CA SER A 256 -9.88 -4.93 15.23
C SER A 256 -10.95 -6.02 15.14
N TYR A 257 -10.99 -6.70 14.00
CA TYR A 257 -11.92 -7.80 13.74
C TYR A 257 -11.15 -9.06 13.41
N GLU A 258 -11.72 -10.21 13.74
CA GLU A 258 -11.13 -11.52 13.45
C GLU A 258 -12.19 -12.42 12.83
N SER A 259 -11.85 -13.19 11.81
CA SER A 259 -12.76 -14.19 11.27
C SER A 259 -12.88 -15.37 12.22
N GLN A 260 -14.09 -15.88 12.42
CA GLN A 260 -14.25 -17.17 13.08
C GLN A 260 -13.54 -18.26 12.26
N LYS A 261 -12.77 -19.13 12.93
CA LYS A 261 -12.28 -20.35 12.29
C LYS A 261 -13.50 -21.14 11.85
N PRO A 262 -13.56 -21.63 10.59
CA PRO A 262 -14.58 -22.60 10.25
C PRO A 262 -14.45 -23.73 11.25
N GLU A 263 -15.52 -24.02 12.00
CA GLU A 263 -15.54 -25.20 12.85
C GLU A 263 -15.16 -26.36 11.94
N LYS A 264 -13.98 -26.96 12.16
CA LYS A 264 -13.57 -28.13 11.41
C LYS A 264 -14.69 -29.12 11.63
N GLY A 265 -15.55 -29.29 10.63
CA GLY A 265 -16.73 -30.14 10.71
C GLY A 265 -16.24 -31.45 11.26
N GLY A 266 -16.50 -31.67 12.56
CA GLY A 266 -16.05 -32.87 13.23
C GLY A 266 -16.77 -33.96 12.47
N ASN A 267 -16.02 -34.73 11.69
CA ASN A 267 -16.55 -35.93 11.07
C ASN A 267 -17.06 -36.78 12.23
N LYS A 268 -18.35 -36.65 12.53
CA LYS A 268 -19.09 -37.59 13.35
C LYS A 268 -19.03 -38.88 12.56
N LYS A 269 -18.05 -39.71 12.90
CA LYS A 269 -18.01 -41.11 12.52
C LYS A 269 -19.20 -41.83 13.14
#